data_AF-A0A1C7WA29-F1
#
_entry.id   AF-A0A1C7WA29-F1
#
_cell.length_a   1.000
_cell.length_b   1.000
_cell.length_c   1.000
_cell.angle_alpha   90.00
_cell.angle_beta   90.00
_cell.angle_gamma   90.00
#
_symmetry.space_group_name_H-M   'P 1'
#
loop_
_entity.id
_entity.type
_entity.pdbx_description
1 polymer ?
#
loop_
_entity_poly.entity_id
_entity_poly.type
_entity_poly.pdbx_seq_one_letter_code
_entity_poly.pdbx_strand_id
1 'polypeptide(L)'
;VLSQLTVPEGWRVNAEEGCEFCGRVPVVCRISPVGDEVTALYLCSAGADVPGWSMILPFDDGQSLAWLYLDDTYTPAIVNRVLTTVAVYYGQGFWGPEELAVALRMGGHCL
;
A
#
# COMPACT_ATOMS: atom_id res chain seq x y z
N VAL A 1 3.86 -2.25 13.95
CA VAL A 1 3.57 -2.06 12.52
C VAL A 1 4.72 -2.54 11.67
N LEU A 2 5.83 -1.80 11.51
CA LEU A 2 6.96 -2.23 10.67
C LEU A 2 7.46 -3.65 10.97
N SER A 3 7.68 -3.98 12.25
CA SER A 3 8.15 -5.31 12.67
C SER A 3 7.17 -6.46 12.38
N GLN A 4 5.94 -6.16 11.97
CA GLN A 4 4.89 -7.12 11.67
C GLN A 4 4.60 -7.22 10.16
N LEU A 5 5.25 -6.38 9.34
CA LEU A 5 5.14 -6.44 7.89
C LEU A 5 6.09 -7.51 7.33
N THR A 6 5.54 -8.37 6.49
CA THR A 6 6.33 -9.29 5.67
C THR A 6 6.59 -8.60 4.34
N VAL A 7 7.72 -7.90 4.23
CA VAL A 7 8.08 -7.17 3.02
C VAL A 7 8.44 -8.18 1.92
N PRO A 8 7.81 -8.11 0.73
CA PRO A 8 8.14 -9.01 -0.38
C PRO A 8 9.61 -8.91 -0.80
N GLU A 9 10.15 -9.98 -1.37
CA GLU A 9 11.51 -9.96 -1.92
C GLU A 9 11.65 -8.88 -3.01
N GLY A 10 12.73 -8.11 -2.98
CA GLY A 10 12.96 -7.00 -3.91
C GLY A 10 12.12 -5.75 -3.61
N TRP A 11 11.37 -5.73 -2.50
CA TRP A 11 10.64 -4.56 -2.01
C TRP A 11 11.32 -3.96 -0.78
N ARG A 12 10.95 -2.74 -0.45
CA ARG A 12 11.37 -2.03 0.76
C ARG A 12 10.21 -1.32 1.42
N VAL A 13 10.40 -0.98 2.70
CA VAL A 13 9.45 -0.18 3.48
C VAL A 13 10.16 1.01 4.11
N ASN A 14 9.54 2.18 4.04
CA ASN A 14 9.96 3.38 4.77
C ASN A 14 8.78 3.86 5.60
N ALA A 15 8.97 4.05 6.91
CA ALA A 15 7.99 4.74 7.73
C ALA A 15 8.16 6.26 7.59
N GLU A 16 7.06 6.99 7.73
CA GLU A 16 7.10 8.43 7.97
C GLU A 16 7.67 8.69 9.36
N GLU A 17 8.67 9.56 9.47
CA GLU A 17 9.28 9.95 10.75
C GLU A 17 9.00 11.42 11.09
N GLY A 18 8.59 12.22 10.11
CA GLY A 18 8.15 13.61 10.30
C GLY A 18 6.84 13.89 9.58
N CYS A 19 6.94 14.30 8.32
CA CYS A 19 5.80 14.68 7.48
C CYS A 19 6.05 14.43 5.98
N GLU A 20 6.98 13.53 5.67
CA GLU A 20 7.37 13.18 4.30
C GLU A 20 6.20 12.64 3.46
N PHE A 21 5.16 12.10 4.13
CA PHE A 21 3.92 11.58 3.56
C PHE A 21 2.68 12.34 4.09
N CYS A 22 2.84 13.65 4.31
CA CYS A 22 1.83 14.62 4.75
C CYS A 22 1.48 14.64 6.26
N GLY A 23 1.98 13.71 7.07
CA GLY A 23 1.82 13.72 8.53
C GLY A 23 0.37 13.70 9.03
N ARG A 24 -0.56 13.13 8.25
CA ARG A 24 -2.01 13.20 8.53
C ARG A 24 -2.49 12.17 9.55
N VAL A 25 -1.78 11.05 9.68
CA VAL A 25 -2.12 9.96 10.58
C VAL A 25 -0.88 9.53 11.36
N PRO A 26 -1.03 8.93 12.56
CA PRO A 26 0.11 8.57 13.41
C PRO A 26 1.12 7.61 12.78
N VAL A 27 0.70 6.74 11.85
CA VAL A 27 1.60 5.82 11.16
C VAL A 27 1.30 5.81 9.66
N VAL A 28 2.33 6.11 8.86
CA VAL A 28 2.33 5.87 7.42
C VAL A 28 3.55 5.03 7.06
N CYS A 29 3.35 3.94 6.32
CA CYS A 29 4.43 3.14 5.75
C CYS A 29 4.32 3.16 4.22
N ARG A 30 5.34 3.69 3.55
CA ARG A 30 5.50 3.63 2.10
C ARG A 30 6.23 2.34 1.74
N ILE A 31 5.58 1.48 0.97
CA ILE A 31 6.05 0.14 0.63
C ILE A 31 6.15 0.06 -0.90
N SER A 32 7.34 -0.19 -1.44
CA SER A 32 7.56 -0.15 -2.90
C SER A 32 8.57 -1.20 -3.36
N PRO A 33 8.53 -1.62 -4.63
CA PRO A 33 9.66 -2.29 -5.25
C PRO A 33 10.93 -1.43 -5.17
N VAL A 34 12.10 -2.07 -5.07
CA VAL A 34 13.39 -1.37 -5.06
C VAL A 34 13.66 -0.82 -6.47
N GLY A 35 13.87 0.49 -6.57
CA GLY A 35 14.10 1.17 -7.84
C GLY A 35 12.83 1.69 -8.53
N ASP A 36 11.65 1.38 -7.99
CA ASP A 36 10.35 1.85 -8.49
C ASP A 36 9.54 2.45 -7.34
N GLU A 37 9.78 3.73 -7.06
CA GLU A 37 9.03 4.49 -6.04
C GLU A 37 7.68 4.99 -6.54
N VAL A 38 7.47 4.99 -7.85
CA VAL A 38 6.22 5.45 -8.47
C VAL A 38 5.10 4.46 -8.14
N THR A 39 5.40 3.16 -8.16
CA THR A 39 4.46 2.08 -7.80
C THR A 39 4.50 1.79 -6.30
N ALA A 40 4.38 2.83 -5.47
CA ALA A 40 4.38 2.71 -4.02
C ALA A 40 2.97 2.51 -3.44
N LEU A 41 2.87 1.57 -2.50
CA LEU A 41 1.71 1.40 -1.62
C LEU A 41 1.89 2.23 -0.36
N TYR A 42 0.78 2.73 0.17
CA TYR A 42 0.75 3.43 1.46
C TYR A 42 -0.14 2.67 2.42
N LEU A 43 0.46 2.17 3.50
CA LEU A 43 -0.26 1.63 4.65
C LEU A 43 -0.41 2.75 5.69
N CYS A 44 -1.65 3.18 5.92
CA CYS A 44 -1.99 4.27 6.82
C CYS A 44 -2.74 3.73 8.03
N SER A 45 -2.40 4.21 9.23
CA SER A 45 -3.22 3.95 10.41
C SER A 45 -4.50 4.77 10.40
N ALA A 46 -5.44 4.38 11.26
CA ALA A 46 -6.49 5.29 11.69
C ALA A 46 -5.89 6.57 12.29
N GLY A 47 -6.61 7.68 12.21
CA GLY A 47 -6.25 8.98 12.73
C GLY A 47 -7.49 9.86 12.97
N ALA A 48 -7.27 11.14 13.27
CA ALA A 48 -8.36 12.05 13.63
C ALA A 48 -9.44 12.17 12.53
N ASP A 49 -9.00 12.17 11.26
CA ASP A 49 -9.87 12.34 10.09
C ASP A 49 -10.11 11.03 9.30
N VAL A 50 -9.43 9.95 9.68
CA VAL A 50 -9.42 8.67 8.95
C VAL A 50 -9.80 7.55 9.91
N PRO A 51 -11.00 6.96 9.80
CA PRO A 51 -11.56 6.11 10.86
C PRO A 51 -10.87 4.75 11.01
N GLY A 52 -10.20 4.25 9.96
CA GLY A 52 -9.63 2.91 9.94
C GLY A 52 -8.22 2.86 9.36
N TRP A 53 -7.60 1.68 9.50
CA TRP A 53 -6.38 1.33 8.80
C TRP A 53 -6.67 1.07 7.33
N SER A 54 -5.83 1.58 6.44
CA SER A 54 -6.00 1.40 5.01
C SER A 54 -4.69 1.08 4.30
N MET A 55 -4.78 0.34 3.19
CA MET A 55 -3.71 0.22 2.22
C MET A 55 -4.21 0.72 0.87
N ILE A 56 -3.49 1.68 0.30
CA ILE A 56 -3.84 2.29 -0.98
C ILE A 56 -2.67 2.23 -1.96
N LEU A 57 -3.00 2.10 -3.24
CA LEU A 57 -2.11 2.33 -4.37
C LEU A 57 -2.58 3.60 -5.10
N PRO A 58 -1.87 4.73 -4.96
CA PRO A 58 -2.12 5.90 -5.78
C PRO A 58 -1.73 5.64 -7.23
N PHE A 59 -2.49 6.20 -8.17
CA PHE A 59 -2.22 6.20 -9.61
C PHE A 59 -2.77 7.50 -10.21
N ASP A 60 -2.55 7.73 -11.51
CA ASP A 60 -2.97 8.96 -12.19
C ASP A 60 -2.36 10.19 -11.48
N ASP A 61 -1.05 10.16 -11.28
CA ASP A 61 -0.28 11.16 -10.50
C ASP A 61 -0.85 11.45 -9.11
N GLY A 62 -1.45 10.43 -8.49
CA GLY A 62 -2.07 10.50 -7.16
C GLY A 62 -3.46 11.12 -7.13
N GLN A 63 -4.06 11.44 -8.29
CA GLN A 63 -5.46 11.89 -8.38
C GLN A 63 -6.46 10.77 -8.14
N SER A 64 -6.03 9.53 -8.35
CA SER A 64 -6.85 8.34 -8.16
C SER A 64 -6.21 7.37 -7.17
N LEU A 65 -7.04 6.66 -6.41
CA LEU A 65 -6.60 5.71 -5.38
C LEU A 65 -7.28 4.35 -5.58
N ALA A 66 -6.48 3.29 -5.69
CA ALA A 66 -6.98 1.93 -5.56
C ALA A 66 -6.91 1.51 -4.08
N TRP A 67 -8.07 1.19 -3.50
CA TRP A 67 -8.20 0.77 -2.11
C TRP A 67 -8.05 -0.74 -2.02
N LEU A 68 -7.00 -1.20 -1.35
CA LEU A 68 -6.62 -2.62 -1.28
C LEU A 68 -6.93 -3.27 0.08
N TYR A 69 -7.06 -2.44 1.11
CA TYR A 69 -7.38 -2.84 2.47
C TYR A 69 -8.07 -1.67 3.18
N LEU A 70 -9.09 -1.98 3.96
CA LEU A 70 -9.75 -1.06 4.88
C LEU A 70 -10.31 -1.89 6.04
N ASP A 71 -9.92 -1.56 7.27
CA ASP A 71 -10.41 -2.21 8.48
C ASP A 71 -10.28 -1.24 9.67
N ASP A 72 -11.18 -1.34 10.64
CA ASP A 72 -11.12 -0.53 11.87
C ASP A 72 -9.91 -0.89 12.73
N THR A 73 -9.39 -2.11 12.56
CA THR A 73 -8.27 -2.65 13.32
C THR A 73 -7.08 -3.00 12.44
N TYR A 74 -5.87 -2.90 13.00
CA TYR A 74 -4.67 -3.36 12.30
C TYR A 74 -4.59 -4.89 12.39
N THR A 75 -4.78 -5.57 11.25
CA THR A 75 -4.65 -7.02 11.14
C THR A 75 -3.44 -7.39 10.26
N PRO A 76 -2.25 -7.62 10.84
CA PRO A 76 -1.03 -7.90 10.09
C PRO A 76 -1.15 -9.05 9.09
N ALA A 77 -1.91 -10.09 9.43
CA ALA A 77 -2.09 -11.25 8.55
C ALA A 77 -2.82 -10.89 7.24
N ILE A 78 -3.84 -10.02 7.31
CA ILE A 78 -4.57 -9.56 6.12
C ILE A 78 -3.70 -8.60 5.32
N VAL A 79 -3.06 -7.65 6.00
CA VAL A 79 -2.14 -6.69 5.38
C VAL A 79 -1.02 -7.40 4.61
N ASN A 80 -0.38 -8.40 5.21
CA ASN A 80 0.67 -9.17 4.56
C ASN A 80 0.15 -10.02 3.39
N ARG A 81 -1.09 -10.50 3.47
CA ARG A 81 -1.74 -11.20 2.35
C ARG A 81 -1.96 -10.25 1.17
N VAL A 82 -2.47 -9.05 1.43
CA VAL A 82 -2.65 -8.00 0.41
C VAL A 82 -1.31 -7.65 -0.23
N LEU A 83 -0.27 -7.39 0.58
CA LEU A 83 1.09 -7.12 0.07
C LEU A 83 1.63 -8.24 -0.82
N THR A 84 1.43 -9.50 -0.40
CA THR A 84 1.86 -10.66 -1.19
C THR A 84 1.13 -10.70 -2.53
N THR A 85 -0.18 -10.47 -2.54
CA THR A 85 -0.96 -10.40 -3.78
C THR A 85 -0.44 -9.31 -4.71
N VAL A 86 -0.23 -8.09 -4.20
CA VAL A 86 0.30 -6.99 -5.03
C VAL A 86 1.66 -7.34 -5.61
N ALA A 87 2.56 -7.90 -4.81
CA ALA A 87 3.88 -8.31 -5.28
C ALA A 87 3.83 -9.41 -6.36
N VAL A 88 2.88 -10.35 -6.27
CA VAL A 88 2.65 -11.37 -7.30
C VAL A 88 2.24 -10.72 -8.62
N TYR A 89 1.28 -9.79 -8.59
CA TYR A 89 0.87 -9.07 -9.80
C TYR A 89 2.02 -8.24 -10.38
N TYR A 90 2.75 -7.50 -9.54
CA TYR A 90 3.93 -6.76 -9.99
C TYR A 90 4.98 -7.67 -10.65
N GLY A 91 5.24 -8.84 -10.06
CA GLY A 91 6.15 -9.85 -10.61
C GLY A 91 5.69 -10.47 -11.94
N GLN A 92 4.41 -10.36 -12.28
CA GLN A 92 3.86 -10.79 -13.57
C GLN A 92 4.03 -9.75 -14.69
N GLY A 93 4.55 -8.55 -14.39
CA GLY A 93 4.83 -7.52 -15.38
C GLY A 93 3.96 -6.26 -15.29
N PHE A 94 3.03 -6.18 -14.33
CA PHE A 94 2.22 -4.98 -14.09
C PHE A 94 3.03 -3.93 -13.30
N TRP A 95 4.00 -3.30 -13.97
CA TRP A 95 4.98 -2.42 -13.30
C TRP A 95 4.52 -0.98 -13.15
N GLY A 96 3.51 -0.53 -13.90
CA GLY A 96 2.92 0.79 -13.73
C GLY A 96 1.79 0.80 -12.69
N PRO A 97 1.60 1.87 -11.90
CA PRO A 97 0.57 1.92 -10.89
C PRO A 97 -0.84 1.82 -11.49
N GLU A 98 -1.10 2.40 -12.66
CA GLU A 98 -2.39 2.30 -13.37
C GLU A 98 -2.68 0.86 -13.81
N GLU A 99 -1.72 0.22 -14.47
CA GLU A 99 -1.86 -1.15 -14.95
C GLU A 99 -2.03 -2.14 -13.80
N LEU A 100 -1.28 -1.94 -12.72
CA LEU A 100 -1.37 -2.73 -11.50
C LEU A 100 -2.72 -2.53 -10.80
N ALA A 101 -3.20 -1.29 -10.67
CA ALA A 101 -4.51 -0.98 -10.10
C ALA A 101 -5.65 -1.63 -10.90
N VAL A 102 -5.57 -1.59 -12.24
CA VAL A 102 -6.55 -2.26 -13.12
C VAL A 102 -6.48 -3.77 -12.95
N ALA A 103 -5.29 -4.37 -12.96
CA ALA A 103 -5.12 -5.81 -12.83
C ALA A 103 -5.63 -6.33 -11.46
N LEU A 104 -5.32 -5.62 -10.37
CA LEU A 104 -5.82 -5.91 -9.03
C LEU A 104 -7.34 -5.78 -8.94
N ARG A 105 -7.93 -4.75 -9.56
CA ARG A 105 -9.38 -4.58 -9.62
C ARG A 105 -10.05 -5.71 -10.39
N MET A 106 -9.50 -6.09 -11.55
CA MET A 106 -10.01 -7.21 -12.35
C MET A 106 -9.87 -8.56 -11.62
N GLY A 107 -8.87 -8.69 -10.74
CA GLY A 107 -8.70 -9.84 -9.84
C GLY A 107 -9.59 -9.83 -8.59
N GLY A 108 -10.39 -8.78 -8.36
CA GLY A 108 -11.23 -8.64 -7.17
C GLY A 108 -10.45 -8.32 -5.89
N HIS A 109 -9.29 -7.65 -6.02
CA HIS A 109 -8.43 -7.26 -4.90
C HIS A 109 -8.55 -5.79 -4.50
N CYS A 110 -9.41 -5.02 -5.19
CA CYS A 110 -9.77 -3.66 -4.82
C CYS A 110 -11.17 -3.63 -4.20
N LEU A 111 -11.38 -2.74 -3.23
CA LEU A 111 -12.67 -2.45 -2.58
C LEU A 111 -13.58 -1.57 -3.44
#